data_AF-A0A1E5LCB0-F1
#
_entry.id   AF-A0A1E5LCB0-F1
#
_cell.length_a   1.000
_cell.length_b   1.000
_cell.length_c   1.000
_cell.angle_alpha   90.00
_cell.angle_beta   90.00
_cell.angle_gamma   90.00
#
_symmetry.space_group_name_H-M   'P 1'
#
loop_
_entity.id
_entity.type
_entity.pdbx_description
1 polymer ?
#
loop_
_entity_poly.entity_id
_entity_poly.type
_entity_poly.pdbx_seq_one_letter_code
_entity_poly.pdbx_strand_id
1 'polypeptide(L)'
;MNFFITMIGELGYHGGLGALVAYVIGRKKVSQNHLWLLLLIGFVAGISPDLTLAFQVADSILYAILGAATPLGIISSVLYSLSHSIFIAPSFSLGMAIIIRRFLPELNLQTRWMIMFFSLLIGHLSMDFLDNGLPILFPIMSEKNIGLNLLNGTDGFLIVLFISLLALIILGRNNTKRKWTLSIIAIGVALFGSYVGFKGYSESTIQQQLSEQYPDVDVYLKPASSNPFSSNLWTYEVRLESGNPIRIIYGQGSFSKLNEQERILQTELGYKLSVKELTFEDQQYFIGINYKITDSDDESNYETDVKEEDLFVFLHDKKAEELVEIKSEKRERILSELPSMNDEQITYQNPAITIEGFNNSTN
;
A
#
# COMPACT_ATOMS: atom_id res chain seq x y z
N MET A 1 7.65 -1.10 -16.43
CA MET A 1 6.93 0.13 -16.86
C MET A 1 6.09 0.73 -15.72
N ASN A 2 5.40 -0.08 -14.92
CA ASN A 2 4.53 0.41 -13.83
C ASN A 2 5.28 1.22 -12.74
N PHE A 3 6.46 0.77 -12.30
CA PHE A 3 7.24 1.45 -11.26
C PHE A 3 7.53 2.93 -11.57
N PHE A 4 8.02 3.24 -12.77
CA PHE A 4 8.31 4.62 -13.17
C PHE A 4 7.06 5.51 -13.24
N ILE A 5 5.93 4.95 -13.67
CA ILE A 5 4.66 5.70 -13.75
C ILE A 5 4.16 6.00 -12.35
N THR A 6 4.20 5.03 -11.44
CA THR A 6 3.83 5.21 -10.03
C THR A 6 4.73 6.25 -9.36
N MET A 7 6.05 6.14 -9.51
CA MET A 7 7.01 7.09 -8.94
C MET A 7 6.80 8.52 -9.47
N ILE A 8 6.54 8.67 -10.78
CA ILE A 8 6.23 9.99 -11.36
C ILE A 8 4.89 10.51 -10.83
N GLY A 9 3.90 9.65 -10.63
CA GLY A 9 2.62 9.98 -10.02
C GLY A 9 2.79 10.49 -8.59
N GLU A 10 3.52 9.75 -7.76
CA GLU A 10 3.84 10.06 -6.36
C GLU A 10 4.56 11.40 -6.22
N LEU A 11 5.72 11.54 -6.86
CA LEU A 11 6.47 12.79 -6.86
C LEU A 11 5.66 13.96 -7.43
N GLY A 12 4.86 13.68 -8.46
CA GLY A 12 3.99 14.65 -9.11
C GLY A 12 2.92 15.19 -8.18
N TYR A 13 2.23 14.32 -7.43
CA TYR A 13 1.18 14.76 -6.52
C TYR A 13 1.75 15.40 -5.25
N HIS A 14 2.82 14.84 -4.66
CA HIS A 14 3.47 15.39 -3.46
C HIS A 14 4.00 16.80 -3.74
N GLY A 15 4.77 16.93 -4.83
CA GLY A 15 5.30 18.20 -5.27
C GLY A 15 4.20 19.17 -5.73
N GLY A 16 3.16 18.67 -6.42
CA GLY A 16 2.02 19.48 -6.85
C GLY A 16 1.26 20.13 -5.68
N LEU A 17 0.96 19.35 -4.63
CA LEU A 17 0.34 19.85 -3.40
C LEU A 17 1.25 20.82 -2.66
N GLY A 18 2.54 20.51 -2.55
CA GLY A 18 3.52 21.41 -1.94
C GLY A 18 3.58 22.77 -2.65
N ALA A 19 3.68 22.78 -3.98
CA ALA A 19 3.69 24.00 -4.80
C ALA A 19 2.41 24.84 -4.59
N LEU A 20 1.27 24.16 -4.57
CA LEU A 20 -0.06 24.76 -4.37
C LEU A 20 -0.16 25.44 -3.00
N VAL A 21 0.25 24.76 -1.94
CA VAL A 21 0.26 25.31 -0.58
C VAL A 21 1.19 26.52 -0.48
N ALA A 22 2.40 26.42 -1.03
CA ALA A 22 3.34 27.53 -1.07
C ALA A 22 2.74 28.75 -1.78
N TYR A 23 2.07 28.53 -2.91
CA TYR A 23 1.38 29.60 -3.63
C TYR A 23 0.25 30.22 -2.80
N VAL A 24 -0.62 29.43 -2.16
CA VAL A 24 -1.74 29.93 -1.35
C VAL A 24 -1.24 30.85 -0.24
N ILE A 25 -0.19 30.43 0.48
CA ILE A 25 0.36 31.16 1.62
C ILE A 25 1.19 32.38 1.18
N GLY A 26 2.01 32.22 0.13
CA GLY A 26 3.05 33.18 -0.24
C GLY A 26 2.66 34.22 -1.28
N ARG A 27 1.69 33.94 -2.18
CA ARG A 27 1.46 34.74 -3.41
C ARG A 27 1.25 36.24 -3.20
N LYS A 28 0.69 36.66 -2.07
CA LYS A 28 0.40 38.08 -1.79
C LYS A 28 1.63 38.87 -1.32
N LYS A 29 2.69 38.16 -0.93
CA LYS A 29 3.91 38.70 -0.33
C LYS A 29 5.13 38.58 -1.24
N VAL A 30 4.97 37.96 -2.41
CA VAL A 30 6.02 37.67 -3.38
C VAL A 30 5.71 38.44 -4.67
N SER A 31 6.73 39.00 -5.30
CA SER A 31 6.55 39.70 -6.58
C SER A 31 6.21 38.72 -7.72
N GLN A 32 5.57 39.21 -8.78
CA GLN A 32 5.14 38.36 -9.91
C GLN A 32 6.29 37.53 -10.50
N ASN A 33 7.49 38.12 -10.57
CA ASN A 33 8.69 37.48 -11.11
C ASN A 33 9.25 36.36 -10.21
N HIS A 34 8.84 36.28 -8.95
CA HIS A 34 9.28 35.27 -7.98
C HIS A 34 8.21 34.21 -7.71
N LEU A 35 7.03 34.29 -8.35
CA LEU A 35 5.97 33.29 -8.16
C LEU A 35 6.37 31.90 -8.64
N TRP A 36 7.13 31.77 -9.72
CA TRP A 36 7.63 30.47 -10.18
C TRP A 36 8.60 29.86 -9.16
N LEU A 37 9.42 30.70 -8.51
CA LEU A 37 10.35 30.27 -7.47
C LEU A 37 9.62 29.81 -6.21
N LEU A 38 8.53 30.51 -5.84
CA LEU A 38 7.63 30.08 -4.77
C LEU A 38 7.00 28.71 -5.06
N LEU A 39 6.54 28.48 -6.29
CA LEU A 39 6.00 27.19 -6.73
C LEU A 39 7.07 26.10 -6.67
N LEU A 40 8.27 26.37 -7.19
CA LEU A 40 9.40 25.43 -7.16
C LEU A 40 9.80 25.07 -5.73
N ILE A 41 9.88 26.06 -4.83
CA ILE A 41 10.20 25.84 -3.42
C ILE A 41 9.13 24.96 -2.75
N GLY A 42 7.85 25.24 -3.01
CA GLY A 42 6.77 24.40 -2.51
C GLY A 42 6.84 22.98 -3.06
N PHE A 43 7.14 22.82 -4.35
CA PHE A 43 7.32 21.51 -4.98
C PHE A 43 8.44 20.72 -4.30
N VAL A 44 9.62 21.32 -4.16
CA VAL A 44 10.78 20.71 -3.49
C VAL A 44 10.46 20.38 -2.03
N ALA A 45 9.74 21.26 -1.32
CA ALA A 45 9.30 20.97 0.05
C ALA A 45 8.40 19.74 0.11
N GLY A 46 7.44 19.64 -0.83
CA GLY A 46 6.48 18.54 -0.92
C GLY A 46 7.15 17.20 -1.18
N ILE A 47 8.18 17.13 -2.02
CA ILE A 47 8.92 15.87 -2.30
C ILE A 47 10.13 15.65 -1.38
N SER A 48 10.42 16.57 -0.47
CA SER A 48 11.70 16.55 0.26
C SER A 48 11.93 15.31 1.12
N PRO A 49 10.91 14.68 1.74
CA PRO A 49 11.12 13.42 2.44
C PRO A 49 11.56 12.30 1.50
N ASP A 50 10.99 12.21 0.29
CA ASP A 50 11.34 11.20 -0.72
C ASP A 50 12.69 11.42 -1.39
N LEU A 51 13.22 12.64 -1.36
CA LEU A 51 14.60 12.88 -1.84
C LEU A 51 15.62 12.05 -1.07
N THR A 52 15.30 11.59 0.14
CA THR A 52 16.15 10.67 0.88
C THR A 52 16.18 9.25 0.29
N LEU A 53 15.13 8.83 -0.44
CA LEU A 53 15.13 7.60 -1.23
C LEU A 53 16.16 7.67 -2.37
N ALA A 54 16.31 8.83 -3.01
CA ALA A 54 17.34 9.02 -4.03
C ALA A 54 18.76 8.84 -3.46
N PHE A 55 18.99 9.23 -2.19
CA PHE A 55 20.26 8.94 -1.52
C PHE A 55 20.45 7.45 -1.23
N GLN A 56 19.39 6.71 -0.89
CA GLN A 56 19.46 5.26 -0.72
C GLN A 56 19.79 4.53 -2.03
N VAL A 57 19.18 4.96 -3.15
CA VAL A 57 19.51 4.43 -4.48
C VAL A 57 20.97 4.74 -4.85
N ALA A 58 21.42 5.97 -4.61
CA ALA A 58 22.81 6.34 -4.85
C ALA A 58 23.79 5.53 -3.98
N ASP A 59 23.44 5.27 -2.71
CA ASP A 59 24.21 4.43 -1.80
C ASP A 59 24.28 2.98 -2.28
N SER A 60 23.16 2.43 -2.77
CA SER A 60 23.10 1.06 -3.33
C SER A 60 23.99 0.91 -4.57
N ILE A 61 24.00 1.90 -5.45
CA ILE A 61 24.91 1.93 -6.62
C ILE A 61 26.36 2.01 -6.15
N LEU A 62 26.65 2.84 -5.15
CA LEU A 62 27.99 2.99 -4.62
C LEU A 62 28.49 1.70 -3.95
N TYR A 63 27.61 1.02 -3.21
CA TYR A 63 27.85 -0.30 -2.63
C TYR A 63 28.18 -1.33 -3.72
N ALA A 64 27.38 -1.39 -4.79
CA ALA A 64 27.62 -2.31 -5.90
C ALA A 64 28.98 -2.06 -6.58
N ILE A 65 29.42 -0.80 -6.66
CA ILE A 65 30.72 -0.43 -7.26
C ILE A 65 31.89 -0.74 -6.32
N LEU A 66 31.74 -0.47 -5.03
CA LEU A 66 32.86 -0.52 -4.06
C LEU A 66 32.91 -1.81 -3.23
N GLY A 67 31.84 -2.61 -3.21
CA GLY A 67 31.72 -3.84 -2.42
C GLY A 67 31.75 -3.62 -0.90
N ALA A 68 31.47 -2.41 -0.43
CA ALA A 68 31.54 -2.06 1.00
C ALA A 68 30.39 -1.14 1.41
N ALA A 69 29.75 -1.47 2.54
CA ALA A 69 28.69 -0.66 3.13
C ALA A 69 29.24 0.74 3.44
N THR A 70 28.54 1.77 2.99
CA THR A 70 28.97 3.14 3.26
C THR A 70 28.20 3.70 4.47
N PRO A 71 28.82 4.58 5.28
CA PRO A 71 28.10 5.31 6.33
C PRO A 71 26.89 6.11 5.82
N LEU A 72 26.82 6.38 4.50
CA LEU A 72 25.73 7.10 3.86
C LEU A 72 24.41 6.33 3.93
N GLY A 73 24.44 5.00 3.84
CA GLY A 73 23.24 4.15 3.95
C GLY A 73 22.56 4.27 5.31
N ILE A 74 23.33 4.18 6.39
CA ILE A 74 22.81 4.33 7.76
C ILE A 74 22.22 5.73 7.95
N ILE A 75 22.95 6.77 7.54
CA ILE A 75 22.48 8.16 7.67
C ILE A 75 21.21 8.39 6.85
N SER A 76 21.14 7.86 5.62
CA SER A 76 19.98 8.04 4.75
C SER A 76 18.74 7.33 5.29
N SER A 77 18.87 6.13 5.86
CA SER A 77 17.75 5.42 6.51
C SER A 77 17.19 6.19 7.72
N VAL A 78 18.07 6.73 8.57
CA VAL A 78 17.68 7.55 9.72
C VAL A 78 17.01 8.84 9.24
N LEU A 79 17.58 9.52 8.24
CA LEU A 79 16.99 10.74 7.68
C LEU A 79 15.64 10.49 7.02
N TYR A 80 15.48 9.35 6.34
CA TYR A 80 14.21 8.92 5.74
C TYR A 80 13.16 8.71 6.84
N SER A 81 13.47 7.96 7.89
CA SER A 81 12.52 7.76 9.01
C SER A 81 12.14 9.07 9.70
N LEU A 82 13.11 9.97 9.91
CA LEU A 82 12.87 11.26 10.55
C LEU A 82 12.08 12.22 9.68
N SER A 83 12.25 12.19 8.35
CA SER A 83 11.52 13.09 7.43
C SER A 83 10.02 12.75 7.35
N HIS A 84 9.65 11.52 7.69
CA HIS A 84 8.27 11.04 7.78
C HIS A 84 7.64 11.25 9.17
N SER A 85 8.33 11.95 10.09
CA SER A 85 7.80 12.27 11.41
C SER A 85 7.19 13.66 11.48
N ILE A 86 5.93 13.74 11.92
CA ILE A 86 5.24 15.01 12.17
C ILE A 86 5.91 15.87 13.24
N PHE A 87 6.67 15.26 14.16
CA PHE A 87 7.38 15.97 15.23
C PHE A 87 8.68 16.61 14.75
N ILE A 88 9.32 16.02 13.74
CA ILE A 88 10.55 16.54 13.14
C ILE A 88 10.23 17.56 12.04
N ALA A 89 9.08 17.41 11.39
CA ALA A 89 8.60 18.31 10.33
C ALA A 89 8.72 19.82 10.66
N PRO A 90 8.32 20.32 11.85
CA PRO A 90 8.51 21.73 12.23
C PRO A 90 9.98 22.18 12.21
N SER A 91 10.88 21.36 12.75
CA SER A 91 12.31 21.67 12.85
C SER A 91 12.99 21.59 11.49
N PHE A 92 12.68 20.56 10.71
CA PHE A 92 13.19 20.38 9.35
C PHE A 92 12.73 21.52 8.43
N SER A 93 11.43 21.85 8.47
CA SER A 93 10.88 22.99 7.71
C SER A 93 11.47 24.34 8.14
N LEU A 94 11.86 24.50 9.40
CA LEU A 94 12.56 25.70 9.87
C LEU A 94 13.98 25.80 9.27
N GLY A 95 14.73 24.69 9.24
CA GLY A 95 16.02 24.63 8.56
C GLY A 95 15.91 25.02 7.09
N MET A 96 14.93 24.44 6.39
CA MET A 96 14.63 24.80 5.00
C MET A 96 14.22 26.29 4.86
N ALA A 97 13.41 26.82 5.78
CA ALA A 97 13.00 28.23 5.77
C ALA A 97 14.18 29.21 5.91
N ILE A 98 15.24 28.80 6.63
CA ILE A 98 16.48 29.57 6.75
C ILE A 98 17.26 29.53 5.43
N ILE A 99 17.35 28.36 4.79
CA ILE A 99 18.04 28.20 3.49
C ILE A 99 17.34 29.04 2.41
N ILE A 100 16.01 28.98 2.32
CA ILE A 100 15.27 29.69 1.28
C ILE A 100 15.26 31.21 1.45
N ARG A 101 15.70 31.74 2.61
CA ARG A 101 15.84 33.18 2.84
C ARG A 101 16.69 33.85 1.76
N ARG A 102 17.68 33.14 1.20
CA ARG A 102 18.54 33.66 0.12
C ARG A 102 17.79 33.84 -1.20
N PHE A 103 16.76 33.04 -1.43
CA PHE A 103 16.01 32.99 -2.69
C PHE A 103 14.72 33.83 -2.65
N LEU A 104 14.07 33.93 -1.49
CA LEU A 104 12.88 34.74 -1.24
C LEU A 104 13.09 35.67 -0.04
N PRO A 105 13.99 36.67 -0.15
CA PRO A 105 14.31 37.60 0.93
C PRO A 105 13.13 38.49 1.34
N GLU A 106 12.16 38.73 0.46
CA GLU A 106 10.96 39.55 0.69
C GLU A 106 10.00 38.96 1.72
N LEU A 107 10.05 37.65 1.94
CA LEU A 107 9.25 36.99 2.95
C LEU A 107 9.87 37.18 4.35
N ASN A 108 9.07 37.23 5.40
CA ASN A 108 9.61 37.10 6.76
C ASN A 108 9.86 35.62 7.09
N LEU A 109 10.65 35.34 8.13
CA LEU A 109 11.00 33.96 8.52
C LEU A 109 9.75 33.13 8.83
N GLN A 110 8.78 33.70 9.53
CA GLN A 110 7.51 33.05 9.85
C GLN A 110 6.77 32.59 8.59
N THR A 111 6.67 33.43 7.56
CA THR A 111 5.97 33.07 6.32
C THR A 111 6.71 31.97 5.57
N ARG A 112 8.04 32.06 5.47
CA ARG A 112 8.87 30.99 4.88
C ARG A 112 8.68 29.67 5.61
N TRP A 113 8.73 29.70 6.94
CA TRP A 113 8.53 28.52 7.76
C TRP A 113 7.15 27.92 7.57
N MET A 114 6.09 28.73 7.57
CA MET A 114 4.72 28.27 7.29
C MET A 114 4.60 27.66 5.88
N ILE A 115 5.21 28.28 4.87
CA ILE A 115 5.23 27.70 3.52
C ILE A 115 5.88 26.32 3.55
N MET A 116 7.08 26.18 4.12
CA MET A 116 7.80 24.90 4.14
C MET A 116 7.07 23.85 4.98
N PHE A 117 6.59 24.24 6.16
CA PHE A 117 5.91 23.35 7.09
C PHE A 117 4.61 22.81 6.49
N PHE A 118 3.74 23.68 5.97
CA PHE A 118 2.47 23.22 5.38
C PHE A 118 2.68 22.51 4.05
N SER A 119 3.69 22.88 3.25
CA SER A 119 4.00 22.15 2.02
C SER A 119 4.46 20.73 2.31
N LEU A 120 5.23 20.53 3.38
CA LEU A 120 5.65 19.20 3.82
C LEU A 120 4.50 18.44 4.51
N LEU A 121 3.73 19.11 5.37
CA LEU A 121 2.63 18.47 6.09
C LEU A 121 1.51 18.00 5.14
N ILE A 122 1.07 18.87 4.22
CA ILE A 122 -0.03 18.58 3.30
C ILE A 122 0.48 17.87 2.06
N GLY A 123 1.63 18.31 1.52
CA GLY A 123 2.20 17.74 0.31
C GLY A 123 2.77 16.35 0.55
N HIS A 124 3.35 16.07 1.72
CA HIS A 124 4.00 14.79 2.01
C HIS A 124 3.26 13.96 3.05
N LEU A 125 3.31 14.37 4.33
CA LEU A 125 2.88 13.55 5.46
C LEU A 125 1.39 13.18 5.43
N SER A 126 0.53 14.08 4.97
CA SER A 126 -0.91 13.80 4.84
C SER A 126 -1.19 12.75 3.78
N MET A 127 -0.35 12.69 2.74
CA MET A 127 -0.49 11.71 1.67
C MET A 127 0.06 10.36 2.10
N ASP A 128 1.21 10.32 2.78
CA ASP A 128 1.73 9.09 3.39
C ASP A 128 0.75 8.44 4.36
N PHE A 129 0.00 9.25 5.12
CA PHE A 129 -1.05 8.75 5.99
C PHE A 129 -2.20 8.09 5.22
N LEU A 130 -2.51 8.59 4.01
CA LEU A 130 -3.63 8.13 3.18
C LEU A 130 -3.26 7.04 2.17
N ASP A 131 -1.98 6.93 1.78
CA ASP A 131 -1.47 6.00 0.76
C ASP A 131 -0.69 4.87 1.43
N ASN A 132 0.33 5.20 2.22
CA ASN A 132 1.21 4.22 2.87
C ASN A 132 0.68 3.73 4.23
N GLY A 133 -0.43 4.29 4.72
CA GLY A 133 -0.92 3.99 6.06
C GLY A 133 0.07 4.34 7.16
N LEU A 134 0.97 5.30 6.93
CA LEU A 134 1.90 5.73 7.97
C LEU A 134 1.11 6.47 9.06
N PRO A 135 1.24 6.11 10.35
CA PRO A 135 0.48 6.75 11.40
C PRO A 135 0.83 8.25 11.47
N ILE A 136 -0.19 9.11 11.45
CA ILE A 136 0.00 10.57 11.42
C ILE A 136 0.84 11.11 12.58
N LEU A 137 0.90 10.36 13.69
CA LEU A 137 1.68 10.67 14.90
C LEU A 137 2.98 9.85 15.02
N PHE A 138 3.52 9.31 13.93
CA PHE A 138 4.82 8.64 13.95
C PHE A 138 5.93 9.57 14.51
N PRO A 139 6.80 9.10 15.43
CA PRO A 139 6.98 7.71 15.88
C PRO A 139 6.21 7.32 17.16
N ILE A 140 5.34 8.19 17.70
CA ILE A 140 4.62 7.91 18.96
C ILE A 140 3.62 6.77 18.79
N MET A 141 2.94 6.72 17.65
CA MET A 141 2.05 5.63 17.28
C MET A 141 2.79 4.66 16.37
N SER A 142 2.77 3.37 16.71
CA SER A 142 3.39 2.33 15.89
C SER A 142 2.52 1.97 14.68
N GLU A 143 3.16 1.42 13.65
CA GLU A 143 2.56 0.98 12.37
C GLU A 143 1.40 0.00 12.53
N LYS A 144 1.27 -0.66 13.68
CA LYS A 144 0.31 -1.75 13.87
C LYS A 144 -1.17 -1.35 13.81
N ASN A 145 -1.57 -0.07 13.90
CA ASN A 145 -2.98 0.22 14.23
C ASN A 145 -3.72 1.41 13.59
N ILE A 146 -3.10 2.31 12.79
CA ILE A 146 -3.79 3.60 12.48
C ILE A 146 -3.53 4.10 11.04
N GLY A 147 -2.92 3.28 10.18
CA GLY A 147 -2.75 3.62 8.78
C GLY A 147 -4.02 3.50 7.97
N LEU A 148 -4.40 4.55 7.25
CA LEU A 148 -5.47 4.49 6.27
C LEU A 148 -4.84 4.19 4.90
N ASN A 149 -4.70 2.92 4.52
CA ASN A 149 -4.21 2.52 3.19
C ASN A 149 -5.35 2.64 2.15
N LEU A 150 -5.90 3.86 2.06
CA LEU A 150 -7.12 4.16 1.32
C LEU A 150 -6.83 4.47 -0.14
N LEU A 151 -5.71 5.15 -0.39
CA LEU A 151 -5.26 5.51 -1.71
C LEU A 151 -4.21 4.49 -2.16
N ASN A 152 -4.06 4.38 -3.46
CA ASN A 152 -2.95 3.67 -4.09
C ASN A 152 -2.34 4.61 -5.14
N GLY A 153 -1.09 4.38 -5.55
CA GLY A 153 -0.38 5.29 -6.48
C GLY A 153 -1.13 5.61 -7.79
N THR A 154 -2.11 4.80 -8.19
CA THR A 154 -3.01 5.04 -9.33
C THR A 154 -4.16 6.00 -9.04
N ASP A 155 -4.59 6.15 -7.78
CA ASP A 155 -5.48 7.21 -7.31
C ASP A 155 -4.83 8.61 -7.43
N GLY A 156 -3.52 8.65 -7.70
CA GLY A 156 -2.75 9.84 -8.09
C GLY A 156 -3.46 10.72 -9.12
N PHE A 157 -4.18 10.13 -10.08
CA PHE A 157 -4.93 10.92 -11.07
C PHE A 157 -6.06 11.75 -10.45
N LEU A 158 -6.80 11.22 -9.47
CA LEU A 158 -7.85 11.95 -8.77
C LEU A 158 -7.25 13.11 -7.97
N ILE A 159 -6.07 12.90 -7.37
CA ILE A 159 -5.33 13.92 -6.65
C ILE A 159 -4.81 14.99 -7.61
N VAL A 160 -4.26 14.62 -8.77
CA VAL A 160 -3.81 15.56 -9.81
C VAL A 160 -4.98 16.39 -10.34
N LEU A 161 -6.14 15.77 -10.57
CA LEU A 161 -7.36 16.46 -10.98
C LEU A 161 -7.82 17.44 -9.89
N PHE A 162 -7.76 17.03 -8.62
CA PHE A 162 -8.08 17.88 -7.48
C PHE A 162 -7.11 19.08 -7.35
N ILE A 163 -5.80 18.85 -7.46
CA ILE A 163 -4.75 19.89 -7.45
C ILE A 163 -4.95 20.85 -8.63
N SER A 164 -5.23 20.32 -9.82
CA SER A 164 -5.46 21.12 -11.04
C SER A 164 -6.69 22.00 -10.90
N LEU A 165 -7.77 21.45 -10.33
CA LEU A 165 -8.96 22.22 -9.98
C LEU A 165 -8.63 23.32 -8.95
N LEU A 166 -7.80 23.02 -7.94
CA LEU A 166 -7.39 23.99 -6.94
C LEU A 166 -6.52 25.12 -7.53
N ALA A 167 -5.60 24.77 -8.43
CA ALA A 167 -4.73 25.71 -9.15
C ALA A 167 -5.54 26.66 -10.05
N LEU A 168 -6.60 26.17 -10.70
CA LEU A 168 -7.50 27.00 -11.51
C LEU A 168 -8.24 28.07 -10.69
N ILE A 169 -8.55 27.82 -9.41
CA ILE A 169 -9.10 28.83 -8.47
C ILE A 169 -8.13 29.97 -8.27
N ILE A 170 -6.90 29.56 -8.06
CA ILE A 170 -5.85 30.39 -7.55
C ILE A 170 -5.40 31.35 -8.66
N LEU A 171 -5.37 30.86 -9.90
CA LEU A 171 -5.02 31.61 -11.11
C LEU A 171 -6.24 32.31 -11.74
N GLY A 172 -7.46 31.82 -11.52
CA GLY A 172 -8.72 32.36 -12.03
C GLY A 172 -9.15 33.67 -11.37
N ARG A 173 -8.45 34.77 -11.67
CA ARG A 173 -8.61 36.09 -11.03
C ARG A 173 -9.85 36.90 -11.50
N ASN A 174 -10.66 36.38 -12.42
CA ASN A 174 -11.76 37.15 -13.01
C ASN A 174 -13.04 37.05 -12.15
N ASN A 175 -13.47 38.17 -11.56
CA ASN A 175 -14.55 38.23 -10.55
C ASN A 175 -15.87 37.58 -10.99
N THR A 176 -16.19 37.65 -12.29
CA THR A 176 -17.43 37.07 -12.85
C THR A 176 -17.40 35.53 -12.89
N LYS A 177 -16.21 34.92 -12.97
CA LYS A 177 -16.06 33.45 -12.99
C LYS A 177 -15.80 32.85 -11.61
N ARG A 178 -15.51 33.69 -10.61
CA ARG A 178 -15.18 33.25 -9.23
C ARG A 178 -16.27 32.36 -8.60
N LYS A 179 -17.56 32.67 -8.80
CA LYS A 179 -18.66 31.83 -8.27
C LYS A 179 -18.69 30.44 -8.89
N TRP A 180 -18.52 30.33 -10.20
CA TRP A 180 -18.44 29.07 -10.92
C TRP A 180 -17.23 28.26 -10.48
N THR A 181 -16.08 28.91 -10.41
CA THR A 181 -14.86 28.28 -9.93
C THR A 181 -15.05 27.75 -8.52
N LEU A 182 -15.58 28.55 -7.58
CA LEU A 182 -15.87 28.11 -6.22
C LEU A 182 -16.80 26.89 -6.17
N SER A 183 -17.82 26.86 -7.03
CA SER A 183 -18.76 25.73 -7.11
C SER A 183 -18.09 24.47 -7.61
N ILE A 184 -17.23 24.57 -8.63
CA ILE A 184 -16.46 23.42 -9.15
C ILE A 184 -15.52 22.86 -8.06
N ILE A 185 -14.92 23.70 -7.22
CA ILE A 185 -14.12 23.23 -6.08
C ILE A 185 -14.99 22.51 -5.08
N ALA A 186 -16.12 23.12 -4.70
CA ALA A 186 -17.00 22.54 -3.70
C ALA A 186 -17.44 21.15 -4.16
N ILE A 187 -17.73 21.00 -5.46
CA ILE A 187 -17.99 19.71 -6.10
C ILE A 187 -16.76 18.81 -6.04
N GLY A 188 -15.56 19.28 -6.41
CA GLY A 188 -14.34 18.47 -6.38
C GLY A 188 -13.95 17.98 -4.98
N VAL A 189 -14.05 18.86 -3.97
CA VAL A 189 -13.85 18.54 -2.54
C VAL A 189 -14.91 17.57 -2.06
N ALA A 190 -16.17 17.79 -2.42
CA ALA A 190 -17.26 16.89 -2.06
C ALA A 190 -17.06 15.50 -2.70
N LEU A 191 -16.67 15.44 -3.97
CA LEU A 191 -16.41 14.18 -4.68
C LEU A 191 -15.20 13.45 -4.09
N PHE A 192 -14.09 14.15 -3.85
CA PHE A 192 -12.89 13.56 -3.24
C PHE A 192 -13.18 13.09 -1.80
N GLY A 193 -13.83 13.93 -0.99
CA GLY A 193 -14.24 13.56 0.37
C GLY A 193 -15.23 12.40 0.39
N SER A 194 -16.16 12.34 -0.56
CA SER A 194 -17.07 11.19 -0.71
C SER A 194 -16.32 9.92 -1.11
N TYR A 195 -15.33 10.03 -2.01
CA TYR A 195 -14.49 8.92 -2.42
C TYR A 195 -13.68 8.34 -1.26
N VAL A 196 -12.91 9.19 -0.57
CA VAL A 196 -12.10 8.79 0.60
C VAL A 196 -12.99 8.27 1.73
N GLY A 197 -14.13 8.94 1.99
CA GLY A 197 -15.10 8.51 2.99
C GLY A 197 -15.72 7.15 2.67
N PHE A 198 -16.05 6.89 1.41
CA PHE A 198 -16.58 5.60 0.97
C PHE A 198 -15.53 4.49 1.08
N LYS A 199 -14.27 4.74 0.67
CA LYS A 199 -13.15 3.81 0.87
C LYS A 199 -12.97 3.48 2.36
N GLY A 200 -12.93 4.49 3.22
CA GLY A 200 -12.75 4.29 4.66
C GLY A 200 -13.90 3.53 5.32
N TYR A 201 -15.14 3.80 4.91
CA TYR A 201 -16.30 3.02 5.34
C TYR A 201 -16.21 1.56 4.87
N SER A 202 -15.81 1.33 3.62
CA SER A 202 -15.65 0.00 3.02
C SER A 202 -14.57 -0.82 3.74
N GLU A 203 -13.40 -0.21 3.99
CA GLU A 203 -12.30 -0.81 4.75
C GLU A 203 -12.75 -1.20 6.16
N SER A 204 -13.35 -0.25 6.90
CA SER A 204 -13.81 -0.48 8.27
C SER A 204 -14.86 -1.59 8.35
N THR A 205 -15.77 -1.66 7.37
CA THR A 205 -16.79 -2.73 7.31
C THR A 205 -16.16 -4.10 7.11
N ILE A 206 -15.19 -4.21 6.20
CA ILE A 206 -14.51 -5.48 5.91
C ILE A 206 -13.62 -5.89 7.10
N GLN A 207 -12.91 -4.93 7.70
CA GLN A 207 -12.10 -5.18 8.89
C GLN A 207 -12.97 -5.67 10.05
N GLN A 208 -14.17 -5.13 10.23
CA GLN A 208 -15.14 -5.61 11.22
C GLN A 208 -15.61 -7.03 10.90
N GLN A 209 -15.98 -7.33 9.65
CA GLN A 209 -16.40 -8.68 9.26
C GLN A 209 -15.28 -9.71 9.47
N LEU A 210 -14.04 -9.34 9.16
CA LEU A 210 -12.87 -10.20 9.36
C LEU A 210 -12.54 -10.39 10.85
N SER A 211 -12.69 -9.35 11.69
CA SER A 211 -12.45 -9.48 13.13
C SER A 211 -13.56 -10.27 13.86
N GLU A 212 -14.79 -10.22 13.36
CA GLU A 212 -15.89 -11.08 13.82
C GLU A 212 -15.67 -12.55 13.41
N GLN A 213 -15.15 -12.79 12.21
CA GLN A 213 -14.89 -14.13 11.68
C GLN A 213 -13.60 -14.77 12.25
N TYR A 214 -12.58 -13.95 12.50
CA TYR A 214 -11.26 -14.35 12.99
C TYR A 214 -10.88 -13.50 14.22
N PRO A 215 -11.45 -13.79 15.40
CA PRO A 215 -11.16 -13.03 16.60
C PRO A 215 -9.69 -13.19 17.03
N ASP A 216 -9.10 -12.11 17.56
CA ASP A 216 -7.73 -12.06 18.09
C ASP A 216 -6.61 -12.29 17.07
N VAL A 217 -6.85 -11.94 15.80
CA VAL A 217 -5.91 -12.15 14.70
C VAL A 217 -5.55 -10.84 13.99
N ASP A 218 -4.27 -10.66 13.65
CA ASP A 218 -3.80 -9.54 12.85
C ASP A 218 -4.31 -9.70 11.39
N VAL A 219 -5.10 -8.72 10.95
CA VAL A 219 -5.70 -8.65 9.60
C VAL A 219 -5.04 -7.51 8.82
N TYR A 220 -4.51 -7.82 7.65
CA TYR A 220 -3.97 -6.83 6.72
C TYR A 220 -4.93 -6.64 5.55
N LEU A 221 -5.29 -5.39 5.25
CA LEU A 221 -6.17 -5.02 4.15
C LEU A 221 -5.41 -4.15 3.14
N LYS A 222 -5.65 -4.40 1.85
CA LYS A 222 -5.14 -3.58 0.74
C LYS A 222 -6.20 -3.40 -0.34
N PRO A 223 -6.22 -2.29 -1.08
CA PRO A 223 -7.10 -2.16 -2.24
C PRO A 223 -6.81 -3.24 -3.29
N ALA A 224 -7.83 -3.98 -3.74
CA ALA A 224 -7.66 -5.07 -4.72
C ALA A 224 -7.45 -4.57 -6.15
N SER A 225 -7.74 -3.30 -6.42
CA SER A 225 -7.68 -2.72 -7.76
C SER A 225 -7.07 -1.34 -7.74
N SER A 226 -6.30 -1.05 -8.78
CA SER A 226 -5.83 0.29 -9.14
C SER A 226 -6.93 1.17 -9.77
N ASN A 227 -8.09 0.59 -10.08
CA ASN A 227 -9.20 1.33 -10.63
C ASN A 227 -9.94 2.08 -9.50
N PRO A 228 -10.02 3.43 -9.53
CA PRO A 228 -10.74 4.19 -8.52
C PRO A 228 -12.25 3.87 -8.47
N PHE A 229 -12.81 3.29 -9.53
CA PHE A 229 -14.22 2.87 -9.56
C PHE A 229 -14.46 1.48 -8.93
N SER A 230 -13.39 0.75 -8.61
CA SER A 230 -13.44 -0.53 -7.90
C SER A 230 -13.12 -0.34 -6.40
N SER A 231 -13.48 0.83 -5.85
CA SER A 231 -13.14 1.27 -4.49
C SER A 231 -13.74 0.44 -3.37
N ASN A 232 -14.67 -0.46 -3.71
CA ASN A 232 -15.24 -1.42 -2.79
C ASN A 232 -14.48 -2.74 -2.72
N LEU A 233 -13.48 -3.00 -3.58
CA LEU A 233 -12.77 -4.28 -3.62
C LEU A 233 -11.47 -4.20 -2.82
N TRP A 234 -11.30 -5.13 -1.90
CA TRP A 234 -10.15 -5.25 -1.02
C TRP A 234 -9.56 -6.64 -1.11
N THR A 235 -8.24 -6.75 -1.10
CA THR A 235 -7.55 -7.99 -0.76
C THR A 235 -7.26 -7.99 0.73
N TYR A 236 -7.38 -9.15 1.35
CA TYR A 236 -7.05 -9.31 2.76
C TYR A 236 -6.10 -10.49 2.99
N GLU A 237 -5.29 -10.36 4.02
CA GLU A 237 -4.40 -11.38 4.54
C GLU A 237 -4.65 -11.52 6.05
N VAL A 238 -5.07 -12.71 6.49
CA VAL A 238 -5.29 -13.02 7.92
C VAL A 238 -4.19 -13.96 8.39
N ARG A 239 -3.41 -13.54 9.40
CA ARG A 239 -2.28 -14.34 9.93
C ARG A 239 -2.62 -14.98 11.26
N LEU A 240 -3.05 -16.23 11.23
CA LEU A 240 -3.39 -16.98 12.43
C LEU A 240 -2.10 -17.40 13.15
N GLU A 241 -1.71 -16.66 14.21
CA GLU A 241 -0.52 -16.94 15.03
C GLU A 241 -0.68 -18.17 15.95
N SER A 242 -1.88 -18.75 16.03
CA SER A 242 -2.17 -19.88 16.92
C SER A 242 -1.72 -21.20 16.32
N GLY A 243 -0.41 -21.46 16.34
CA GLY A 243 0.17 -22.76 16.04
C GLY A 243 1.29 -22.70 15.00
N ASN A 244 2.13 -23.72 15.06
CA ASN A 244 3.14 -23.97 14.06
C ASN A 244 2.66 -25.17 13.25
N PRO A 245 2.36 -25.04 11.95
CA PRO A 245 2.68 -23.93 11.01
C PRO A 245 1.82 -22.66 11.12
N ILE A 246 2.37 -21.50 10.73
CA ILE A 246 1.63 -20.23 10.59
C ILE A 246 0.62 -20.39 9.44
N ARG A 247 -0.65 -20.11 9.72
CA ARG A 247 -1.70 -20.18 8.70
C ARG A 247 -2.04 -18.79 8.21
N ILE A 248 -1.91 -18.59 6.90
CA ILE A 248 -2.21 -17.33 6.22
C ILE A 248 -3.41 -17.54 5.31
N ILE A 249 -4.48 -16.78 5.53
CA ILE A 249 -5.68 -16.84 4.69
C ILE A 249 -5.68 -15.62 3.78
N TYR A 250 -5.77 -15.85 2.48
CA TYR A 250 -5.90 -14.81 1.47
C TYR A 250 -7.32 -14.79 0.91
N GLY A 251 -7.84 -13.59 0.71
CA GLY A 251 -9.14 -13.46 0.06
C GLY A 251 -9.38 -12.08 -0.50
N GLN A 252 -10.56 -11.93 -1.09
CA GLN A 252 -11.06 -10.67 -1.60
C GLN A 252 -12.40 -10.35 -0.96
N GLY A 253 -12.52 -9.13 -0.44
CA GLY A 253 -13.73 -8.63 0.18
C GLY A 253 -14.32 -7.46 -0.60
N SER A 254 -15.64 -7.36 -0.54
CA SER A 254 -16.33 -6.09 -0.74
C SER A 254 -17.14 -5.72 0.49
N PHE A 255 -17.54 -4.46 0.64
CA PHE A 255 -18.40 -4.04 1.76
C PHE A 255 -19.68 -4.90 1.89
N SER A 256 -20.12 -5.54 0.80
CA SER A 256 -21.31 -6.38 0.76
C SER A 256 -21.06 -7.87 1.02
N LYS A 257 -19.85 -8.36 0.76
CA LYS A 257 -19.55 -9.80 0.78
C LYS A 257 -18.04 -10.06 0.88
N LEU A 258 -17.64 -10.93 1.79
CA LEU A 258 -16.33 -11.57 1.79
C LEU A 258 -16.33 -12.79 0.87
N ASN A 259 -15.34 -12.89 0.01
CA ASN A 259 -15.05 -14.09 -0.77
C ASN A 259 -13.65 -14.58 -0.38
N GLU A 260 -13.60 -15.66 0.38
CA GLU A 260 -12.35 -16.38 0.62
C GLU A 260 -11.87 -16.99 -0.70
N GLN A 261 -10.61 -16.75 -1.08
CA GLN A 261 -10.07 -17.22 -2.36
C GLN A 261 -9.03 -18.32 -2.18
N GLU A 262 -8.19 -18.24 -1.15
CA GLU A 262 -7.04 -19.13 -0.99
C GLU A 262 -6.62 -19.26 0.48
N ARG A 263 -6.27 -20.50 0.90
CA ARG A 263 -5.67 -20.77 2.21
C ARG A 263 -4.23 -21.22 2.00
N ILE A 264 -3.28 -20.48 2.56
CA ILE A 264 -1.86 -20.84 2.52
C ILE A 264 -1.40 -21.27 3.92
N LEU A 265 -0.82 -22.46 4.02
CA LEU A 265 -0.13 -22.92 5.22
C LEU A 265 1.37 -22.71 5.04
N GLN A 266 1.98 -21.93 5.93
CA GLN A 266 3.43 -21.68 5.92
C GLN A 266 4.09 -22.44 7.07
N THR A 267 4.94 -23.40 6.73
CA THR A 267 5.66 -24.23 7.72
C THR A 267 6.99 -23.60 8.16
N GLU A 268 7.55 -24.01 9.31
CA GLU A 268 8.90 -23.57 9.76
C GLU A 268 9.99 -23.83 8.70
N LEU A 269 9.78 -24.83 7.86
CA LEU A 269 10.72 -25.25 6.82
C LEU A 269 10.64 -24.38 5.55
N GLY A 270 9.85 -23.29 5.57
CA GLY A 270 9.73 -22.35 4.44
C GLY A 270 8.78 -22.79 3.33
N TYR A 271 8.17 -23.97 3.42
CA TYR A 271 7.18 -24.42 2.45
C TYR A 271 5.89 -23.60 2.56
N LYS A 272 5.40 -23.13 1.41
CA LYS A 272 4.05 -22.56 1.24
C LYS A 272 3.17 -23.62 0.60
N LEU A 273 2.14 -24.06 1.34
CA LEU A 273 1.13 -24.97 0.82
C LEU A 273 -0.13 -24.18 0.47
N SER A 274 -0.40 -24.00 -0.83
CA SER A 274 -1.70 -23.46 -1.28
C SER A 274 -2.73 -24.58 -1.23
N VAL A 275 -3.82 -24.40 -0.48
CA VAL A 275 -4.87 -25.41 -0.34
C VAL A 275 -6.10 -24.95 -1.12
N LYS A 276 -6.39 -25.65 -2.22
CA LYS A 276 -7.61 -25.47 -3.02
C LYS A 276 -8.64 -26.53 -2.69
N GLU A 277 -9.85 -26.12 -2.38
CA GLU A 277 -10.95 -27.03 -2.14
C GLU A 277 -11.67 -27.40 -3.46
N LEU A 278 -11.95 -28.69 -3.65
CA LEU A 278 -12.65 -29.24 -4.80
C LEU A 278 -13.72 -30.21 -4.32
N THR A 279 -14.96 -30.06 -4.78
CA THR A 279 -15.99 -31.11 -4.59
C THR A 279 -16.05 -31.98 -5.84
N PHE A 280 -15.83 -33.29 -5.70
CA PHE A 280 -15.85 -34.26 -6.80
C PHE A 280 -16.57 -35.54 -6.32
N GLU A 281 -17.52 -36.06 -7.10
CA GLU A 281 -18.32 -37.25 -6.72
C GLU A 281 -18.91 -37.15 -5.29
N ASP A 282 -19.46 -35.99 -4.91
CA ASP A 282 -20.01 -35.68 -3.57
C ASP A 282 -19.01 -35.77 -2.39
N GLN A 283 -17.71 -35.89 -2.70
CA GLN A 283 -16.61 -35.86 -1.75
C GLN A 283 -15.85 -34.54 -1.84
N GLN A 284 -15.37 -34.06 -0.70
CA GLN A 284 -14.62 -32.81 -0.59
C GLN A 284 -13.13 -33.15 -0.56
N TYR A 285 -12.39 -32.62 -1.52
CA TYR A 285 -10.96 -32.78 -1.69
C TYR A 285 -10.25 -31.46 -1.43
N PHE A 286 -9.04 -31.54 -0.91
CA PHE A 286 -8.14 -30.42 -0.71
C PHE A 286 -6.87 -30.67 -1.49
N ILE A 287 -6.58 -29.82 -2.45
CA ILE A 287 -5.37 -29.89 -3.28
C ILE A 287 -4.36 -28.95 -2.64
N GLY A 288 -3.34 -29.52 -2.01
CA GLY A 288 -2.18 -28.80 -1.49
C GLY A 288 -1.13 -28.67 -2.58
N ILE A 289 -0.81 -27.46 -3.04
CA ILE A 289 0.33 -27.22 -3.91
C ILE A 289 1.49 -26.82 -3.02
N ASN A 290 2.52 -27.67 -2.95
CA ASN A 290 3.72 -27.36 -2.20
C ASN A 290 4.73 -26.70 -3.13
N TYR A 291 5.04 -25.44 -2.85
CA TYR A 291 6.07 -24.71 -3.56
C TYR A 291 7.36 -24.77 -2.76
N LYS A 292 8.39 -25.40 -3.33
CA LYS A 292 9.75 -25.25 -2.81
C LYS A 292 10.38 -24.00 -3.39
N ILE A 293 10.32 -22.92 -2.62
CA ILE A 293 11.03 -21.69 -2.94
C ILE A 293 12.50 -21.91 -2.58
N THR A 294 13.37 -22.03 -3.59
CA THR A 294 14.81 -21.86 -3.39
C THR A 294 15.12 -20.40 -3.63
N ASP A 295 15.61 -19.69 -2.61
CA ASP A 295 16.19 -18.36 -2.81
C ASP A 295 17.24 -18.47 -3.93
N SER A 296 17.06 -17.70 -4.99
CA SER A 296 18.12 -17.53 -5.98
C SER A 296 19.22 -16.70 -5.32
N ASP A 297 20.45 -17.20 -5.28
CA ASP A 297 21.63 -16.45 -4.81
C ASP A 297 21.90 -15.17 -5.64
N ASP A 298 21.09 -14.88 -6.66
CA ASP A 298 21.18 -13.70 -7.50
C ASP A 298 20.23 -12.60 -6.99
N GLU A 299 20.71 -11.78 -6.04
CA GLU A 299 19.98 -10.64 -5.44
C GLU A 299 19.51 -9.60 -6.48
N SER A 300 19.93 -9.72 -7.74
CA SER A 300 19.57 -8.78 -8.80
C SER A 300 18.24 -9.09 -9.50
N ASN A 301 17.65 -10.27 -9.27
CA ASN A 301 16.42 -10.68 -9.91
C ASN A 301 15.42 -11.27 -8.89
N TYR A 302 14.45 -10.47 -8.44
CA TYR A 302 13.38 -10.89 -7.51
C TYR A 302 12.35 -11.85 -8.13
N GLU A 303 12.64 -12.46 -9.28
CA GLU A 303 11.80 -13.54 -9.80
C GLU A 303 12.08 -14.78 -8.95
N THR A 304 11.09 -15.15 -8.15
CA THR A 304 11.15 -16.34 -7.32
C THR A 304 11.05 -17.56 -8.23
N ASP A 305 12.19 -18.16 -8.56
CA ASP A 305 12.23 -19.39 -9.35
C ASP A 305 11.62 -20.54 -8.54
N VAL A 306 10.37 -20.88 -8.85
CA VAL A 306 9.70 -22.07 -8.33
C VAL A 306 10.31 -23.31 -9.02
N LYS A 307 11.16 -24.05 -8.30
CA LYS A 307 11.85 -25.22 -8.87
C LYS A 307 11.07 -26.53 -8.83
N GLU A 308 10.11 -26.65 -7.92
CA GLU A 308 9.42 -27.91 -7.67
C GLU A 308 8.00 -27.64 -7.16
N GLU A 309 7.01 -28.09 -7.94
CA GLU A 309 5.58 -28.07 -7.60
C GLU A 309 5.14 -29.50 -7.28
N ASP A 310 5.06 -29.84 -5.99
CA ASP A 310 4.47 -31.10 -5.58
C ASP A 310 2.98 -30.89 -5.27
N LEU A 311 2.13 -31.53 -6.08
CA LEU A 311 0.68 -31.52 -5.89
C LEU A 311 0.25 -32.65 -4.94
N PHE A 312 -0.27 -32.31 -3.78
CA PHE A 312 -0.87 -33.26 -2.85
C PHE A 312 -2.38 -33.18 -2.96
N VAL A 313 -3.07 -34.31 -3.01
CA VAL A 313 -4.55 -34.35 -3.00
C VAL A 313 -4.98 -35.07 -1.74
N PHE A 314 -5.71 -34.38 -0.88
CA PHE A 314 -6.26 -34.92 0.35
C PHE A 314 -7.77 -35.10 0.19
N LEU A 315 -8.31 -36.22 0.65
CA LEU A 315 -9.73 -36.43 0.84
C LEU A 315 -10.11 -36.03 2.26
N HIS A 316 -11.18 -35.26 2.43
CA HIS A 316 -11.78 -35.05 3.74
C HIS A 316 -12.67 -36.24 4.12
N ASP A 317 -12.18 -37.09 5.02
CA ASP A 317 -13.02 -38.14 5.59
C ASP A 317 -13.92 -37.55 6.68
N LYS A 318 -15.15 -37.19 6.30
CA LYS A 318 -16.15 -36.62 7.21
C LYS A 318 -16.48 -37.49 8.42
N LYS A 319 -16.19 -38.80 8.39
CA LYS A 319 -16.46 -39.69 9.53
C LYS A 319 -15.34 -39.68 10.56
N ALA A 320 -14.10 -39.54 10.09
CA ALA A 320 -12.92 -39.49 10.93
C ALA A 320 -12.53 -38.06 11.32
N GLU A 321 -13.09 -37.05 10.63
CA GLU A 321 -12.66 -35.64 10.71
C GLU A 321 -11.16 -35.47 10.38
N GLU A 322 -10.63 -36.32 9.50
CA GLU A 322 -9.22 -36.34 9.12
C GLU A 322 -9.03 -36.12 7.61
N LEU A 323 -7.86 -35.57 7.24
CA LEU A 323 -7.41 -35.45 5.86
C LEU A 323 -6.58 -36.67 5.47
N VAL A 324 -7.07 -37.44 4.51
CA VAL A 324 -6.39 -38.64 4.01
C VAL A 324 -5.74 -38.34 2.67
N GLU A 325 -4.41 -38.40 2.62
CA GLU A 325 -3.67 -38.22 1.37
C GLU A 325 -4.03 -39.34 0.37
N ILE A 326 -4.47 -38.93 -0.82
CA ILE A 326 -4.77 -39.84 -1.92
C ILE A 326 -3.50 -40.09 -2.71
N LYS A 327 -2.93 -41.26 -2.50
CA LYS A 327 -1.81 -41.75 -3.32
C LYS A 327 -2.34 -42.29 -4.64
N SER A 328 -1.48 -42.37 -5.67
CA SER A 328 -1.64 -43.17 -6.91
C SER A 328 -2.68 -42.68 -7.94
N GLU A 329 -3.20 -43.57 -8.80
CA GLU A 329 -4.03 -43.29 -9.99
C GLU A 329 -5.27 -42.42 -9.71
N LYS A 330 -5.86 -42.52 -8.50
CA LYS A 330 -7.00 -41.67 -8.10
C LYS A 330 -6.60 -40.20 -8.02
N ARG A 331 -5.37 -39.89 -7.59
CA ARG A 331 -4.80 -38.52 -7.60
C ARG A 331 -4.74 -38.00 -9.03
N GLU A 332 -4.14 -38.75 -9.94
CA GLU A 332 -4.00 -38.34 -11.35
C GLU A 332 -5.36 -38.14 -12.02
N ARG A 333 -6.35 -38.99 -11.72
CA ARG A 333 -7.72 -38.81 -12.22
C ARG A 333 -8.34 -37.51 -11.70
N ILE A 334 -8.27 -37.23 -10.40
CA ILE A 334 -8.77 -35.98 -9.81
C ILE A 334 -8.07 -34.76 -10.41
N LEU A 335 -6.74 -34.82 -10.57
CA LEU A 335 -5.96 -33.74 -11.17
C LEU A 335 -6.28 -33.55 -12.67
N SER A 336 -6.58 -34.62 -13.40
CA SER A 336 -6.96 -34.54 -14.82
C SER A 336 -8.37 -34.00 -15.06
N GLU A 337 -9.25 -34.10 -14.07
CA GLU A 337 -10.60 -33.57 -14.10
C GLU A 337 -10.70 -32.14 -13.54
N LEU A 338 -9.59 -31.60 -13.00
CA LEU A 338 -9.50 -30.16 -12.81
C LEU A 338 -9.67 -29.52 -14.19
N PRO A 339 -10.62 -28.58 -14.36
CA PRO A 339 -10.68 -27.81 -15.59
C PRO A 339 -9.26 -27.29 -15.82
N SER A 340 -8.67 -27.59 -16.98
CA SER A 340 -7.37 -27.06 -17.39
C SER A 340 -7.36 -25.62 -16.90
N MET A 341 -6.46 -25.28 -15.98
CA MET A 341 -6.41 -23.97 -15.33
C MET A 341 -6.17 -22.92 -16.43
N ASN A 342 -7.23 -22.58 -17.15
CA ASN A 342 -7.36 -21.37 -17.93
C ASN A 342 -7.85 -20.36 -16.92
N ASP A 343 -7.05 -19.33 -16.72
CA ASP A 343 -7.01 -18.40 -15.58
C ASP A 343 -8.32 -17.68 -15.17
N GLU A 344 -9.49 -17.96 -15.78
CA GLU A 344 -10.59 -16.98 -15.74
C GLU A 344 -11.92 -17.37 -15.07
N GLN A 345 -12.20 -18.61 -14.64
CA GLN A 345 -13.54 -18.89 -14.06
C GLN A 345 -13.55 -19.90 -12.90
N ILE A 346 -13.68 -19.39 -11.66
CA ILE A 346 -14.03 -20.21 -10.48
C ILE A 346 -15.13 -19.50 -9.69
N THR A 347 -16.24 -20.22 -9.45
CA THR A 347 -17.36 -19.77 -8.61
C THR A 347 -17.31 -20.54 -7.28
N TYR A 348 -17.35 -19.82 -6.15
CA TYR A 348 -17.10 -20.34 -4.80
C TYR A 348 -18.41 -20.53 -4.00
N GLN A 349 -18.55 -21.68 -3.33
CA GLN A 349 -19.50 -21.88 -2.23
C GLN A 349 -18.81 -22.62 -1.06
N ASN A 350 -19.12 -22.19 0.17
CA ASN A 350 -18.39 -22.46 1.42
C ASN A 350 -19.11 -23.52 2.29
N PRO A 351 -18.38 -24.42 2.98
CA PRO A 351 -18.51 -24.49 4.44
C PRO A 351 -17.17 -24.69 5.20
N ALA A 352 -17.04 -24.01 6.33
CA ALA A 352 -15.87 -24.01 7.20
C ALA A 352 -15.56 -25.39 7.82
N ILE A 353 -14.32 -25.86 7.65
CA ILE A 353 -13.71 -26.98 8.40
C ILE A 353 -12.37 -26.50 8.99
N THR A 354 -12.15 -26.87 10.25
CA THR A 354 -10.90 -26.67 11.01
C THR A 354 -10.05 -27.93 10.85
N ILE A 355 -8.80 -27.80 10.40
CA ILE A 355 -7.85 -28.92 10.30
C ILE A 355 -7.02 -28.90 11.58
N GLU A 356 -7.25 -29.86 12.48
CA GLU A 356 -6.37 -30.09 13.64
C GLU A 356 -5.36 -31.21 13.32
N GLY A 357 -4.07 -30.96 13.58
CA GLY A 357 -3.06 -32.00 13.84
C GLY A 357 -2.36 -32.62 12.62
N PHE A 358 -1.24 -32.03 12.18
CA PHE A 358 -0.21 -32.75 11.44
C PHE A 358 0.90 -33.17 12.43
N ASN A 359 0.76 -34.33 13.07
CA ASN A 359 1.84 -34.93 13.86
C ASN A 359 2.49 -36.06 13.05
N ASN A 360 3.61 -35.75 12.40
CA ASN A 360 4.50 -36.78 11.87
C ASN A 360 5.31 -37.39 13.02
N SER A 361 4.78 -38.42 13.68
CA SER A 361 5.61 -39.34 14.47
C SER A 361 6.04 -40.50 13.59
N THR A 362 7.23 -40.42 13.00
CA THR A 362 7.94 -41.60 12.48
C THR A 362 8.60 -42.34 13.64
N ASN A 363 8.16 -43.58 13.88
CA ASN A 363 8.96 -44.65 14.46
C ASN A 363 9.04 -45.79 13.45
#